data_AF-A0A7S9LQM7-F1
#
_entry.id   AF-A0A7S9LQM7-F1
#
_cell.length_a   1.000
_cell.length_b   1.000
_cell.length_c   1.000
_cell.angle_alpha   90.00
_cell.angle_beta   90.00
_cell.angle_gamma   90.00
#
_symmetry.space_group_name_H-M   'P 1'
#
loop_
_entity.id
_entity.type
_entity.pdbx_description
1 polymer ?
#
loop_
_entity_poly.entity_id
_entity_poly.type
_entity_poly.pdbx_seq_one_letter_code
_entity_poly.pdbx_strand_id
1 'polypeptide(L)' 'MTPHALDAEMRALHPDGDPARRAALHEAAAELSKDPAARRFELTHAWVHALVAGEQTRVVELEHRLRRLGGL' A
#
# COMPACT_ATOMS: atom_id res chain seq x y z
N MET A 1 13.89 2.00 5.58
CA MET A 1 13.70 2.67 4.28
C MET A 1 13.39 4.13 4.55
N THR A 2 14.02 5.05 3.83
CA THR A 2 13.76 6.49 3.98
C THR A 2 12.63 6.93 3.04
N PRO A 3 11.88 8.01 3.33
CA PRO A 3 10.80 8.48 2.45
C PRO A 3 11.26 8.71 0.99
N HIS A 4 12.44 9.32 0.81
CA HIS A 4 12.98 9.58 -0.53
C HIS A 4 13.32 8.31 -1.32
N ALA A 5 13.81 7.25 -0.64
CA ALA A 5 14.06 5.97 -1.28
C ALA A 5 12.76 5.26 -1.69
N LEU A 6 11.71 5.41 -0.88
CA LEU A 6 10.38 4.88 -1.17
C LEU A 6 9.77 5.53 -2.42
N ASP A 7 9.79 6.86 -2.50
CA ASP A 7 9.29 7.62 -3.65
C ASP A 7 10.01 7.24 -4.95
N ALA A 8 11.34 7.09 -4.88
CA ALA A 8 12.14 6.68 -6.02
C ALA A 8 11.74 5.28 -6.51
N GLU A 9 11.49 4.35 -5.59
CA GLU A 9 11.10 2.98 -5.94
C GLU A 9 9.68 2.91 -6.51
N MET A 10 8.73 3.65 -5.93
CA MET A 10 7.36 3.75 -6.45
C MET A 10 7.33 4.33 -7.87
N ARG A 11 8.18 5.34 -8.15
CA ARG A 11 8.30 5.93 -9.49
C ARG A 11 9.00 5.01 -10.49
N ALA A 12 9.89 4.14 -10.04
CA ALA A 12 10.61 3.20 -10.90
C ALA A 12 9.75 2.01 -11.35
N LEU A 13 8.67 1.69 -10.62
CA LEU A 13 7.73 0.65 -11.02
C LEU A 13 6.86 1.16 -12.19
N HIS A 14 6.99 0.49 -13.35
CA HIS A 14 6.08 0.66 -14.49
C HIS A 14 4.70 0.07 -14.20
N PRO A 15 3.62 0.50 -14.90
CA PRO A 15 2.24 0.03 -14.67
C PRO A 15 2.10 -1.50 -14.65
N ASP A 16 2.90 -2.21 -15.45
CA ASP A 16 2.96 -3.68 -15.52
C ASP A 16 4.00 -4.31 -14.56
N GLY A 17 4.53 -3.51 -13.63
CA GLY A 17 5.50 -3.95 -12.63
C GLY A 17 4.88 -4.84 -11.55
N ASP A 18 5.73 -5.46 -10.73
CA ASP A 18 5.33 -6.43 -9.70
C ASP A 18 4.27 -5.87 -8.74
N PRO A 19 3.01 -6.35 -8.80
CA PRO A 19 1.93 -5.85 -7.96
C PRO A 19 2.15 -6.19 -6.48
N ALA A 20 2.78 -7.33 -6.14
CA ALA A 20 3.09 -7.66 -4.75
C ALA A 20 4.14 -6.69 -4.18
N ARG A 21 5.12 -6.29 -5.00
CA ARG A 21 6.09 -5.26 -4.61
C ARG A 21 5.42 -3.90 -4.43
N ARG A 22 4.53 -3.51 -5.34
CA ARG A 22 3.75 -2.26 -5.22
C ARG A 22 2.93 -2.23 -3.93
N ALA A 23 2.26 -3.34 -3.59
CA ALA A 23 1.51 -3.46 -2.35
C ALA A 23 2.39 -3.18 -1.13
N ALA A 24 3.58 -3.81 -1.08
CA ALA A 24 4.53 -3.62 0.01
C ALA A 24 5.03 -2.18 0.16
N LEU A 25 5.26 -1.46 -0.96
CA LEU A 25 5.72 -0.08 -0.92
C LEU A 25 4.64 0.86 -0.36
N HIS A 26 3.39 0.68 -0.79
CA HIS A 26 2.26 1.44 -0.26
C HIS A 26 2.02 1.17 1.23
N GLU A 27 2.21 -0.06 1.70
CA GLU A 27 2.17 -0.32 3.15
C GLU A 27 3.29 0.40 3.91
N ALA A 28 4.51 0.40 3.37
CA ALA A 28 5.61 1.14 3.96
C ALA A 28 5.34 2.66 3.97
N ALA A 29 4.70 3.20 2.92
CA ALA A 29 4.28 4.60 2.85
C ALA A 29 3.26 4.92 3.96
N ALA A 30 2.28 4.04 4.15
CA ALA A 30 1.24 4.20 5.15
C ALA A 30 1.81 4.28 6.58
N GLU A 31 2.82 3.47 6.90
CA GLU A 31 3.50 3.48 8.21
C GLU A 31 4.27 4.79 8.45
N LEU A 32 4.84 5.38 7.41
CA LEU A 32 5.59 6.63 7.50
C LEU A 32 4.67 7.87 7.52
N SER A 33 3.43 7.74 7.05
CA SER A 33 2.48 8.84 7.00
C SER A 33 1.91 9.19 8.37
N LYS A 34 1.94 10.48 8.73
CA LYS A 34 1.31 11.02 9.95
C LYS A 34 -0.10 11.57 9.72
N ASP A 35 -0.48 11.78 8.47
CA ASP A 35 -1.82 12.24 8.10
C ASP A 35 -2.75 11.01 7.95
N PRO A 36 -3.85 10.92 8.72
CA PRO A 36 -4.81 9.83 8.61
C PRO A 36 -5.41 9.67 7.20
N ALA A 37 -5.60 10.76 6.45
CA ALA A 37 -6.12 10.70 5.10
C ALA A 37 -5.10 10.09 4.13
N ALA A 38 -3.86 10.58 4.13
CA ALA A 38 -2.76 9.99 3.37
C ALA A 38 -2.51 8.52 3.75
N ARG A 39 -2.53 8.17 5.05
CA ARG A 39 -2.38 6.78 5.49
C ARG A 39 -3.46 5.87 4.90
N ARG A 40 -4.73 6.30 4.88
CA ARG A 40 -5.81 5.55 4.24
C ARG A 40 -5.59 5.40 2.74
N PHE A 41 -5.21 6.49 2.07
CA PHE A 41 -4.91 6.47 0.64
C PHE A 41 -3.86 5.40 0.29
N GLU A 42 -2.75 5.37 1.02
CA GLU A 42 -1.69 4.39 0.82
C GLU A 42 -2.17 2.95 1.10
N LEU A 43 -2.90 2.72 2.19
CA LEU A 43 -3.44 1.39 2.49
C LEU A 43 -4.46 0.90 1.47
N THR A 44 -5.25 1.80 0.88
CA THR A 44 -6.16 1.45 -0.22
C THR A 44 -5.39 0.99 -1.45
N HIS A 45 -4.29 1.67 -1.81
CA HIS A 45 -3.45 1.24 -2.93
C HIS A 45 -2.74 -0.08 -2.66
N ALA A 46 -2.26 -0.28 -1.43
CA ALA A 46 -1.71 -1.57 -1.01
C ALA A 46 -2.73 -2.69 -1.20
N TRP A 47 -3.99 -2.46 -0.80
CA TRP A 47 -5.07 -3.43 -0.93
C TRP A 47 -5.40 -3.76 -2.39
N VAL A 48 -5.52 -2.75 -3.26
CA VAL A 48 -5.75 -2.96 -4.70
C VAL A 48 -4.62 -3.78 -5.33
N HIS A 49 -3.37 -3.47 -5.01
CA HIS A 49 -2.24 -4.20 -5.56
C HIS A 49 -2.11 -5.62 -5.01
N ALA A 50 -2.47 -5.86 -3.75
CA ALA A 50 -2.54 -7.20 -3.17
C ALA A 50 -3.62 -8.06 -3.84
N LEU A 51 -4.77 -7.47 -4.20
CA LEU A 51 -5.81 -8.14 -4.99
C LEU A 51 -5.29 -8.55 -6.38
N VAL A 52 -4.62 -7.63 -7.09
CA VAL A 52 -4.04 -7.90 -8.41
C VAL A 52 -2.96 -9.00 -8.34
N ALA A 53 -2.18 -9.02 -7.26
CA ALA A 53 -1.16 -10.03 -7.01
C ALA A 53 -1.72 -11.40 -6.56
N GLY A 54 -3.00 -11.48 -6.19
CA GLY A 54 -3.61 -12.70 -5.63
C GLY A 54 -3.19 -13.02 -4.19
N GLU A 55 -2.68 -12.04 -3.44
CA GLU A 55 -2.19 -12.21 -2.06
C GLU A 55 -3.36 -12.21 -1.03
N GLN A 56 -4.22 -13.23 -1.09
CA GLN A 56 -5.45 -13.36 -0.29
C GLN A 56 -5.26 -13.04 1.21
N THR A 57 -4.22 -13.58 1.87
CA THR A 57 -3.96 -13.30 3.29
C THR A 57 -3.73 -11.81 3.53
N ARG A 58 -2.93 -11.17 2.69
CA ARG A 58 -2.59 -9.75 2.78
C ARG A 58 -3.81 -8.86 2.52
N VAL A 59 -4.65 -9.25 1.57
CA VAL A 59 -5.93 -8.57 1.28
C VAL A 59 -6.80 -8.51 2.55
N VAL A 60 -7.00 -9.64 3.22
CA VAL A 60 -7.81 -9.71 4.45
C VAL A 60 -7.22 -8.82 5.57
N GLU A 61 -5.91 -8.85 5.75
CA GLU A 61 -5.24 -8.02 6.75
C GLU A 61 -5.40 -6.51 6.46
N LEU A 62 -5.26 -6.12 5.20
CA LEU A 62 -5.43 -4.74 4.75
C LEU A 62 -6.87 -4.27 4.87
N GLU A 63 -7.86 -5.11 4.58
CA GLU A 63 -9.28 -4.78 4.80
C GLU A 63 -9.57 -4.50 6.27
N HIS A 64 -9.05 -5.34 7.17
CA HIS A 64 -9.20 -5.11 8.60
C HIS A 64 -8.56 -3.78 9.05
N ARG A 65 -7.39 -3.44 8.50
CA ARG A 65 -6.71 -2.16 8.79
C ARG A 65 -7.51 -0.97 8.27
N LEU A 66 -8.02 -1.05 7.05
CA LEU A 66 -8.83 0.00 6.43
C LEU A 66 -10.13 0.25 7.21
N ARG A 67 -10.86 -0.80 7.58
CA ARG A 67 -12.09 -0.69 8.38
C ARG A 67 -11.85 0.02 9.72
N ARG A 68 -10.73 -0.27 10.39
CA ARG A 68 -10.37 0.42 11.65
C ARG A 68 -10.09 1.91 11.48
N LEU A 69 -9.69 2.34 10.28
CA LEU A 69 -9.45 3.74 9.95
C LEU A 69 -10.71 4.44 9.40
N GLY A 70 -11.86 3.76 9.38
CA GLY A 70 -13.09 4.26 8.78
C GLY A 70 -13.05 4.30 7.24
N GLY A 71 -12.22 3.46 6.62
CA GLY A 71 -12.24 3.19 5.18
C GLY A 71 -12.88 1.83 4.89
N LEU A 72 -13.39 1.66 3.65
CA LEU A 72 -14.26 0.57 3.22
C LEU A 72 -15.63 0.56 3.92
#